data_AF-A0A957HQF1-F1
#
_entry.id   AF-A0A957HQF1-F1
#
_cell.length_a   1.000
_cell.length_b   1.000
_cell.length_c   1.000
_cell.angle_alpha   90.00
_cell.angle_beta   90.00
_cell.angle_gamma   90.00
#
_symmetry.space_group_name_H-M   'P 1'
#
loop_
_entity.id
_entity.type
_entity.pdbx_description
1 polymer ?
#
loop_
_entity_poly.entity_id
_entity_poly.type
_entity_poly.pdbx_seq_one_letter_code
_entity_poly.pdbx_strand_id
1 'polypeptide(L)'
;MRIEEIEEEVSEKTAKEKAFEYRLQTLTFEIQYIERSIARLDEITQTTKYWAILIWTGSISLLIGRQNLNEYVLFTSVIPLLFWLIDARWRFWLGYFSYRQGKISEFINSEDFEKSFEMKSFAEFNILDPLGKAYRNNTEFQKKRTLRRALKSTEVMPLYFGMFIISLAVGIFFNINSLP
;
A
#
# COMPACT_ATOMS: atom_id res chain seq x y z
N MET A 1 -39.88 42.08 5.70
CA MET A 1 -40.12 40.93 6.60
C MET A 1 -40.41 39.65 5.83
N ARG A 2 -41.62 39.37 5.32
CA ARG A 2 -41.93 38.07 4.68
C ARG A 2 -41.17 37.76 3.37
N ILE A 3 -40.73 38.77 2.63
CA ILE A 3 -39.96 38.59 1.37
C ILE A 3 -38.47 38.39 1.68
N GLU A 4 -37.93 39.16 2.63
CA GLU A 4 -36.53 39.02 3.08
C GLU A 4 -36.27 37.65 3.71
N GLU A 5 -37.22 37.12 4.49
CA GLU A 5 -37.14 35.76 5.05
C GLU A 5 -37.11 34.68 3.96
N ILE A 6 -37.87 34.85 2.88
CA ILE A 6 -37.89 33.91 1.74
C ILE A 6 -36.58 34.00 0.94
N GLU A 7 -36.05 35.20 0.72
CA GLU A 7 -34.77 35.39 0.02
C GLU A 7 -33.58 34.81 0.80
N GLU A 8 -33.59 34.95 2.13
CA GLU A 8 -32.58 34.37 3.01
C GLU A 8 -32.63 32.84 3.02
N GLU A 9 -33.82 32.23 3.11
CA GLU A 9 -34.01 30.78 3.07
C GLU A 9 -33.60 30.16 1.72
N VAL A 10 -33.92 30.82 0.60
CA VAL A 10 -33.51 30.39 -0.75
C VAL A 10 -31.98 30.46 -0.89
N SER A 11 -31.35 31.54 -0.43
CA SER A 11 -29.90 31.71 -0.44
C SER A 11 -29.18 30.63 0.38
N GLU A 12 -29.68 30.33 1.58
CA GLU A 12 -29.11 29.30 2.46
C GLU A 12 -29.23 27.90 1.84
N LYS A 13 -30.38 27.57 1.23
CA LYS A 13 -30.59 26.29 0.57
C LYS A 13 -29.64 26.09 -0.61
N THR A 14 -29.42 27.13 -1.41
CA THR A 14 -28.46 27.11 -2.52
C THR A 14 -27.02 26.97 -2.03
N ALA A 15 -26.65 27.60 -0.91
CA ALA A 15 -25.33 27.46 -0.31
C ALA A 15 -25.07 26.03 0.20
N LYS A 16 -26.05 25.39 0.84
CA LYS A 16 -25.95 24.00 1.31
C LYS A 16 -25.78 23.01 0.15
N GLU A 17 -26.52 23.20 -0.94
CA GLU A 17 -26.39 22.38 -2.16
C GLU A 17 -24.98 22.48 -2.75
N LYS A 18 -24.47 23.70 -2.95
CA LYS A 18 -23.12 23.93 -3.46
C LYS A 18 -22.03 23.34 -2.56
N ALA A 19 -22.18 23.46 -1.24
CA ALA A 19 -21.24 22.87 -0.28
C ALA A 19 -21.24 21.34 -0.35
N PHE A 20 -22.42 20.73 -0.51
CA PHE A 20 -22.54 19.28 -0.69
C PHE A 20 -21.91 18.80 -2.00
N GLU A 21 -22.18 19.48 -3.12
CA GLU A 21 -21.54 19.19 -4.41
C GLU A 21 -20.02 19.27 -4.33
N TYR A 22 -19.48 20.30 -3.67
CA TYR A 22 -18.04 20.43 -3.45
C TYR A 22 -17.45 19.27 -2.65
N ARG A 23 -18.16 18.81 -1.61
CA ARG A 23 -17.76 17.63 -0.82
C ARG A 23 -17.81 16.36 -1.65
N LEU A 24 -18.82 16.19 -2.50
CA LEU A 24 -18.91 15.05 -3.42
C LEU A 24 -17.74 15.05 -4.42
N GLN A 25 -17.42 16.21 -4.99
CA GLN A 25 -16.23 16.36 -5.83
C GLN A 25 -14.95 16.01 -5.07
N THR A 26 -14.82 16.46 -3.82
CA THR A 26 -13.68 16.13 -2.96
C THR A 26 -13.56 14.62 -2.72
N LEU A 27 -14.68 13.92 -2.52
CA LEU A 27 -14.72 12.46 -2.41
C LEU A 27 -14.25 11.80 -3.71
N THR A 28 -14.70 12.28 -4.87
CA THR A 28 -14.21 11.80 -6.18
C THR A 28 -12.71 12.01 -6.33
N PHE A 29 -12.19 13.18 -5.94
CA PHE A 29 -10.74 13.44 -5.94
C PHE A 29 -9.98 12.50 -5.02
N GLU A 30 -10.52 12.21 -3.84
CA GLU A 30 -9.93 11.26 -2.91
C GLU A 30 -9.85 9.84 -3.51
N ILE A 31 -10.93 9.36 -4.15
CA ILE A 31 -10.94 8.05 -4.83
C ILE A 31 -9.85 8.00 -5.90
N GLN A 32 -9.79 8.99 -6.79
CA GLN A 32 -8.76 9.05 -7.83
C GLN A 32 -7.35 9.10 -7.26
N TYR A 33 -7.14 9.83 -6.17
CA TYR A 33 -5.86 9.90 -5.49
C TYR A 33 -5.46 8.53 -4.90
N ILE A 34 -6.39 7.83 -4.27
CA ILE A 34 -6.18 6.48 -3.72
C ILE A 34 -5.81 5.50 -4.85
N GLU A 35 -6.56 5.48 -5.95
CA GLU A 35 -6.29 4.60 -7.10
C GLU A 35 -4.91 4.85 -7.70
N ARG A 36 -4.55 6.12 -7.94
CA ARG A 36 -3.20 6.47 -8.42
C ARG A 36 -2.11 6.06 -7.43
N SER A 37 -2.37 6.20 -6.13
CA SER A 37 -1.42 5.82 -5.09
C SER A 37 -1.22 4.30 -5.02
N ILE A 38 -2.29 3.52 -5.18
CA ILE A 38 -2.25 2.06 -5.27
C ILE A 38 -1.43 1.64 -6.50
N ALA A 39 -1.77 2.16 -7.68
CA ALA A 39 -1.07 1.83 -8.92
C ALA A 39 0.44 2.16 -8.84
N ARG A 40 0.79 3.32 -8.26
CA ARG A 40 2.18 3.71 -8.04
C ARG A 40 2.90 2.78 -7.06
N LEU A 41 2.24 2.37 -5.98
CA LEU A 41 2.82 1.43 -5.03
C LEU A 41 3.03 0.05 -5.65
N ASP A 42 2.10 -0.43 -6.47
CA ASP A 42 2.23 -1.68 -7.19
C ASP A 42 3.42 -1.63 -8.16
N GLU A 43 3.57 -0.55 -8.93
CA GLU A 43 4.73 -0.31 -9.78
C GLU A 43 6.04 -0.34 -8.96
N ILE A 44 6.11 0.39 -7.84
CA ILE A 44 7.27 0.39 -6.95
C ILE A 44 7.60 -1.03 -6.45
N THR A 45 6.61 -1.84 -6.08
CA THR A 45 6.86 -3.22 -5.63
C THR A 45 7.40 -4.10 -6.75
N GLN A 46 6.89 -3.96 -7.99
CA GLN A 46 7.40 -4.69 -9.15
C GLN A 46 8.83 -4.28 -9.49
N THR A 47 9.11 -2.98 -9.53
CA THR A 47 10.46 -2.44 -9.74
C THR A 47 11.42 -2.90 -8.65
N THR A 48 10.99 -2.93 -7.39
CA THR A 48 11.79 -3.42 -6.25
C THR A 48 12.18 -4.89 -6.45
N LYS A 49 11.24 -5.75 -6.88
CA LYS A 49 11.51 -7.17 -7.18
C LYS A 49 12.50 -7.33 -8.34
N TYR A 50 12.34 -6.55 -9.41
CA TYR A 50 13.26 -6.57 -10.55
C TYR A 50 14.69 -6.22 -10.12
N TRP A 51 14.85 -5.13 -9.37
CA TRP A 51 16.17 -4.73 -8.84
C TRP A 51 16.74 -5.76 -7.87
N ALA A 52 15.91 -6.38 -7.04
CA ALA A 52 16.34 -7.45 -6.15
C ALA A 52 16.96 -8.60 -6.94
N ILE A 53 16.26 -9.08 -7.98
CA ILE A 53 16.74 -10.17 -8.85
C ILE A 53 18.03 -9.75 -9.54
N LEU A 54 18.08 -8.57 -10.15
CA LEU A 54 19.24 -8.09 -10.89
C LEU A 54 20.50 -7.95 -10.01
N ILE A 55 20.36 -7.34 -8.84
CA ILE A 55 21.47 -7.15 -7.90
C ILE A 55 21.93 -8.50 -7.34
N TRP A 56 20.99 -9.38 -7.00
CA TRP A 56 21.29 -10.71 -6.49
C TRP A 56 22.00 -11.58 -7.53
N THR A 57 21.49 -11.68 -8.77
CA THR A 57 22.13 -12.46 -9.83
C THR A 57 23.50 -11.89 -10.20
N GLY A 58 23.62 -10.57 -10.30
CA GLY A 58 24.90 -9.90 -10.55
C GLY A 58 25.92 -10.18 -9.44
N SER A 59 25.49 -10.16 -8.19
CA SER A 59 26.35 -10.45 -7.03
C SER A 59 26.83 -11.90 -7.02
N ILE A 60 25.93 -12.86 -7.26
CA ILE A 60 26.28 -14.28 -7.37
C ILE A 60 27.26 -14.50 -8.53
N SER A 61 26.96 -13.96 -9.71
CA SER A 61 27.79 -14.12 -10.91
C SER A 61 29.20 -13.57 -10.70
N LEU A 62 29.33 -12.39 -10.07
CA LEU A 62 30.61 -11.76 -9.78
C LEU A 62 31.45 -12.60 -8.81
N LEU A 63 30.84 -13.14 -7.75
CA LEU A 63 31.55 -13.91 -6.74
C LEU A 63 31.99 -15.27 -7.28
N ILE A 64 31.13 -15.98 -8.02
CA ILE A 64 31.47 -17.26 -8.65
C ILE A 64 32.57 -17.10 -9.71
N GLY A 65 32.58 -15.97 -10.42
CA GLY A 65 33.59 -15.70 -11.46
C GLY A 65 35.01 -15.52 -10.94
N ARG A 66 35.22 -15.43 -9.61
CA ARG A 66 36.53 -15.21 -9.00
C ARG A 66 36.81 -16.28 -7.94
N GLN A 67 37.76 -17.19 -8.21
CA GLN A 67 38.10 -18.31 -7.33
C GLN A 67 38.32 -17.92 -5.86
N ASN A 68 38.98 -16.79 -5.61
CA ASN A 68 39.29 -16.31 -4.26
C ASN A 68 38.10 -15.70 -3.50
N LEU A 69 36.94 -15.55 -4.14
CA LEU A 69 35.74 -14.94 -3.54
C LEU A 69 34.59 -15.92 -3.33
N ASN A 70 34.76 -17.19 -3.71
CA ASN A 70 33.72 -18.21 -3.61
C ASN A 70 33.22 -18.42 -2.17
N GLU A 71 34.09 -18.24 -1.18
CA GLU A 71 33.75 -18.32 0.24
C GLU A 71 32.71 -17.27 0.68
N TYR A 72 32.66 -16.13 -0.02
CA TYR A 72 31.75 -15.02 0.29
C TYR A 72 30.38 -15.14 -0.37
N VAL A 73 30.14 -16.18 -1.19
CA VAL A 73 28.85 -16.37 -1.88
C VAL A 73 27.70 -16.47 -0.88
N LEU A 74 27.94 -17.01 0.33
CA LEU A 74 26.95 -17.07 1.40
C LEU A 74 26.39 -15.67 1.78
N PHE A 75 27.20 -14.62 1.70
CA PHE A 75 26.78 -13.25 2.04
C PHE A 75 25.76 -12.68 1.05
N THR A 76 25.63 -13.25 -0.16
CA THR A 76 24.59 -12.85 -1.12
C THR A 76 23.17 -13.12 -0.59
N SER A 77 23.02 -14.00 0.41
CA SER A 77 21.74 -14.28 1.08
C SER A 77 21.17 -13.07 1.82
N VAL A 78 22.00 -12.08 2.17
CA VAL A 78 21.57 -10.83 2.81
C VAL A 78 20.76 -9.96 1.84
N ILE A 79 21.08 -10.00 0.54
CA ILE A 79 20.43 -9.15 -0.47
C ILE A 79 18.91 -9.45 -0.54
N PRO A 80 18.44 -10.70 -0.73
CA PRO A 80 17.01 -11.01 -0.68
C PRO A 80 16.33 -10.57 0.61
N LEU A 81 16.98 -10.69 1.77
CA LEU A 81 16.40 -10.30 3.06
C LEU A 81 16.18 -8.78 3.15
N LEU A 82 17.12 -7.97 2.68
CA LEU A 82 16.98 -6.51 2.66
C LEU A 82 15.84 -6.09 1.73
N PHE A 83 15.79 -6.65 0.51
CA PHE A 83 14.71 -6.34 -0.42
C PHE A 83 13.34 -6.84 0.07
N TRP A 84 13.29 -7.95 0.79
CA TRP A 84 12.07 -8.45 1.43
C TRP A 84 11.50 -7.43 2.43
N LEU A 85 12.36 -6.81 3.25
CA LEU A 85 11.94 -5.76 4.19
C LEU A 85 11.43 -4.51 3.48
N ILE A 86 12.10 -4.09 2.40
CA ILE A 86 11.70 -2.93 1.60
C ILE A 86 10.32 -3.18 0.95
N ASP A 87 10.13 -4.32 0.30
CA ASP A 87 8.85 -4.70 -0.33
C ASP A 87 7.71 -4.79 0.71
N ALA A 88 7.98 -5.40 1.86
CA ALA A 88 7.02 -5.45 2.96
C ALA A 88 6.64 -4.04 3.47
N ARG A 89 7.57 -3.09 3.46
CA ARG A 89 7.29 -1.69 3.85
C ARG A 89 6.35 -1.01 2.87
N TRP A 90 6.48 -1.27 1.56
CA TRP A 90 5.57 -0.74 0.54
C TRP A 90 4.18 -1.35 0.64
N ARG A 91 4.09 -2.68 0.82
CA ARG A 91 2.81 -3.38 1.02
C ARG A 91 2.09 -2.95 2.30
N PHE A 92 2.85 -2.60 3.34
CA PHE A 92 2.28 -2.00 4.54
C PHE A 92 1.58 -0.67 4.22
N TRP A 93 2.16 0.18 3.36
CA TRP A 93 1.51 1.41 2.91
C TRP A 93 0.30 1.15 2.01
N LEU A 94 0.40 0.18 1.10
CA LEU A 94 -0.71 -0.24 0.23
C LEU A 94 -1.95 -0.60 1.05
N GLY A 95 -1.77 -1.28 2.18
CA GLY A 95 -2.85 -1.63 3.09
C GLY A 95 -3.69 -0.45 3.61
N TYR A 96 -3.12 0.75 3.76
CA TYR A 96 -3.88 1.95 4.15
C TYR A 96 -4.85 2.37 3.05
N PHE A 97 -4.34 2.48 1.83
CA PHE A 97 -5.10 2.89 0.66
C PHE A 97 -6.19 1.86 0.34
N SER A 98 -5.87 0.57 0.34
CA SER A 98 -6.86 -0.49 0.11
C SER A 98 -7.94 -0.54 1.20
N TYR A 99 -7.59 -0.28 2.47
CA TYR A 99 -8.60 -0.19 3.53
C TYR A 99 -9.54 1.00 3.31
N ARG A 100 -8.97 2.18 3.02
CA ARG A 100 -9.75 3.39 2.80
C ARG A 100 -10.66 3.27 1.57
N GLN A 101 -10.16 2.70 0.48
CA GLN A 101 -10.96 2.37 -0.70
C GLN A 101 -12.15 1.48 -0.33
N GLY A 102 -11.92 0.47 0.51
CA GLY A 102 -12.99 -0.37 1.06
C GLY A 102 -14.04 0.43 1.83
N LYS A 103 -13.63 1.37 2.70
CA LYS A 103 -14.58 2.23 3.45
C LYS A 103 -15.35 3.21 2.57
N ILE A 104 -14.72 3.76 1.54
CA ILE A 104 -15.44 4.58 0.56
C ILE A 104 -16.46 3.73 -0.19
N SER A 105 -16.08 2.51 -0.61
CA SER A 105 -16.98 1.57 -1.28
C SER A 105 -18.15 1.14 -0.38
N GLU A 106 -17.89 0.79 0.87
CA GLU A 106 -18.93 0.48 1.87
C GLU A 106 -19.89 1.65 2.02
N PHE A 107 -19.39 2.88 2.16
CA PHE A 107 -20.21 4.08 2.31
C PHE A 107 -21.08 4.35 1.07
N ILE A 108 -20.52 4.36 -0.14
CA ILE A 108 -21.26 4.63 -1.39
C ILE A 108 -22.41 3.64 -1.60
N ASN A 109 -22.24 2.39 -1.15
CA ASN A 109 -23.24 1.33 -1.29
C ASN A 109 -24.16 1.18 -0.07
N SER A 110 -24.11 2.11 0.89
CA SER A 110 -24.93 2.08 2.11
C SER A 110 -26.09 3.06 2.04
N GLU A 111 -27.11 2.82 2.87
CA GLU A 111 -28.22 3.77 3.08
C GLU A 111 -27.73 5.15 3.58
N ASP A 112 -26.55 5.21 4.22
CA ASP A 112 -26.00 6.46 4.73
C ASP A 112 -25.57 7.41 3.61
N PHE A 113 -25.28 6.88 2.41
CA PHE A 113 -25.06 7.71 1.23
C PHE A 113 -26.38 8.34 0.75
N GLU A 114 -27.47 7.58 0.69
CA GLU A 114 -28.80 8.11 0.33
C GLU A 114 -29.25 9.18 1.34
N LYS A 115 -29.12 8.91 2.64
CA LYS A 115 -29.36 9.90 3.70
C LYS A 115 -28.51 11.15 3.54
N SER A 116 -27.26 11.00 3.07
CA SER A 116 -26.37 12.14 2.82
C SER A 116 -26.89 13.06 1.71
N PHE A 117 -27.58 12.52 0.70
CA PHE A 117 -28.26 13.33 -0.33
C PHE A 117 -29.50 14.04 0.21
N GLU A 118 -30.32 13.35 1.00
CA GLU A 118 -31.52 13.94 1.62
C GLU A 118 -31.16 15.09 2.57
N MET A 119 -30.15 14.87 3.41
CA MET A 119 -29.66 15.83 4.39
C MET A 119 -28.68 16.86 3.81
N LYS A 120 -28.25 16.67 2.56
CA LYS A 120 -27.18 17.46 1.90
C LYS A 120 -25.92 17.57 2.76
N SER A 121 -25.57 16.50 3.46
CA SER A 121 -24.46 16.47 4.42
C SER A 121 -23.95 15.06 4.64
N PHE A 122 -22.63 14.92 4.70
CA PHE A 122 -21.94 13.69 5.10
C PHE A 122 -21.82 13.67 6.63
N ALA A 123 -22.89 13.34 7.33
CA ALA A 123 -22.93 13.44 8.79
C ALA A 123 -21.94 12.49 9.50
N GLU A 124 -21.64 11.34 8.89
CA GLU A 124 -20.85 10.28 9.55
C GLU A 124 -19.65 9.78 8.72
N PHE A 125 -19.43 10.34 7.52
CA PHE A 125 -18.34 9.95 6.65
C PHE A 125 -17.25 11.01 6.57
N ASN A 126 -16.06 10.68 7.06
CA ASN A 126 -14.89 11.54 6.91
C ASN A 126 -14.47 11.58 5.44
N ILE A 127 -14.37 12.76 4.85
CA ILE A 127 -13.84 13.00 3.51
C ILE A 127 -12.41 13.53 3.64
N LEU A 128 -11.57 13.30 2.62
CA LEU A 128 -10.18 13.75 2.56
C LEU A 128 -9.28 13.07 3.60
N ASP A 129 -9.52 11.77 3.83
CA ASP A 129 -8.68 10.94 4.69
C ASP A 129 -8.14 9.72 3.92
N PRO A 130 -7.27 9.93 2.91
CA PRO A 130 -6.83 8.87 2.00
C PRO A 130 -6.05 7.75 2.70
N LEU A 131 -5.53 8.02 3.92
CA LEU A 131 -4.82 7.05 4.74
C LEU A 131 -5.70 6.43 5.83
N GLY A 132 -6.99 6.79 5.93
CA GLY A 132 -7.89 6.28 6.96
C GLY A 132 -7.40 6.56 8.39
N LYS A 133 -6.80 7.73 8.64
CA LYS A 133 -6.35 8.16 9.98
C LYS A 133 -7.48 8.13 11.00
N ALA A 134 -8.71 8.42 10.60
CA ALA A 134 -9.89 8.34 11.46
C ALA A 134 -10.12 6.92 12.01
N TYR A 135 -9.66 5.89 11.30
CA TYR A 135 -9.86 4.47 11.64
C TYR A 135 -8.67 3.84 12.37
N ARG A 136 -7.71 4.63 12.87
CA ARG A 136 -6.49 4.11 13.53
C ARG A 136 -6.75 3.15 14.71
N ASN A 137 -7.86 3.37 15.42
CA ASN A 137 -8.27 2.57 16.57
C ASN A 137 -9.16 1.37 16.19
N ASN A 138 -9.55 1.26 14.92
CA ASN A 138 -10.36 0.14 14.44
C ASN A 138 -9.50 -1.14 14.36
N THR A 139 -9.99 -2.24 14.93
CA THR A 139 -9.28 -3.53 14.94
C THR A 139 -9.08 -4.11 13.54
N GLU A 140 -10.03 -3.90 12.63
CA GLU A 140 -9.94 -4.32 11.22
C GLU A 140 -8.81 -3.57 10.50
N PHE A 141 -8.71 -2.26 10.74
CA PHE A 141 -7.63 -1.41 10.22
C PHE A 141 -6.27 -1.89 10.73
N GLN A 142 -6.15 -2.15 12.03
CA GLN A 142 -4.89 -2.63 12.62
C GLN A 142 -4.50 -4.02 12.08
N LYS A 143 -5.46 -4.93 11.87
CA LYS A 143 -5.21 -6.26 11.27
C LYS A 143 -4.66 -6.15 9.86
N LYS A 144 -5.16 -5.22 9.03
CA LYS A 144 -4.61 -4.95 7.69
C LYS A 144 -3.23 -4.28 7.76
N ARG A 145 -2.95 -3.53 8.83
CA ARG A 145 -1.71 -2.78 9.10
C ARG A 145 -0.62 -3.56 9.84
N THR A 146 -0.51 -4.87 9.64
CA THR A 146 0.55 -5.66 10.31
C THR A 146 1.73 -5.90 9.36
N LEU A 147 2.93 -5.44 9.74
CA LEU A 147 4.16 -5.71 8.98
C LEU A 147 4.37 -7.22 8.80
N ARG A 148 3.99 -8.02 9.80
CA ARG A 148 4.02 -9.49 9.72
C ARG A 148 3.17 -10.03 8.56
N ARG A 149 2.01 -9.45 8.29
CA ARG A 149 1.17 -9.84 7.15
C ARG A 149 1.77 -9.38 5.83
N ALA A 150 2.37 -8.19 5.79
CA ALA A 150 3.07 -7.70 4.61
C ALA A 150 4.27 -8.60 4.24
N LEU A 151 5.04 -9.03 5.25
CA LEU A 151 6.16 -9.97 5.08
C LEU A 151 5.70 -11.35 4.58
N LYS A 152 4.56 -11.84 5.10
CA LYS A 152 3.97 -13.13 4.73
C LYS A 152 3.03 -13.06 3.52
N SER A 153 3.13 -12.02 2.69
CA SER A 153 2.28 -11.95 1.51
C SER A 153 2.67 -13.07 0.53
N THR A 154 1.65 -13.66 -0.10
CA THR A 154 1.76 -14.87 -0.93
C THR A 154 2.71 -14.71 -2.11
N GLU A 155 2.90 -13.49 -2.59
CA GLU A 155 3.76 -13.19 -3.73
C GLU A 155 5.20 -12.87 -3.32
N VAL A 156 5.39 -12.29 -2.13
CA VAL A 156 6.70 -11.80 -1.67
C VAL A 156 7.49 -12.93 -1.05
N MET A 157 6.84 -13.70 -0.16
CA MET A 157 7.53 -14.72 0.61
C MET A 157 8.21 -15.76 -0.29
N PRO A 158 7.56 -16.38 -1.29
CA PRO A 158 8.22 -17.40 -2.12
C PRO A 158 9.41 -16.86 -2.91
N LEU A 159 9.32 -15.62 -3.42
CA LEU A 159 10.38 -15.01 -4.22
C LEU A 159 11.66 -14.81 -3.39
N TYR A 160 11.56 -14.02 -2.32
CA TYR A 160 12.75 -13.68 -1.52
C TYR A 160 13.27 -14.87 -0.73
N PHE A 161 12.38 -15.73 -0.22
CA PHE A 161 12.78 -16.96 0.47
C PHE A 161 13.44 -17.95 -0.49
N GLY A 162 12.95 -18.07 -1.72
CA GLY A 162 13.58 -18.88 -2.76
C GLY A 162 14.99 -18.39 -3.09
N MET A 163 15.17 -17.10 -3.33
CA MET A 163 16.50 -16.51 -3.56
C MET A 163 17.45 -16.72 -2.37
N PHE A 164 16.93 -16.58 -1.14
CA PHE A 164 17.68 -16.83 0.08
C PHE A 164 18.17 -18.29 0.18
N ILE A 165 17.27 -19.27 -0.05
CA ILE A 165 17.63 -20.69 -0.05
C ILE A 165 18.67 -20.99 -1.12
N ILE A 166 18.51 -20.45 -2.33
CA ILE A 166 19.47 -20.65 -3.42
C ILE A 166 20.84 -20.09 -3.03
N SER A 167 20.91 -18.88 -2.48
CA SER A 167 22.16 -18.31 -1.99
C SER A 167 22.83 -19.18 -0.91
N LEU A 168 22.05 -19.76 0.01
CA LEU A 168 22.58 -20.67 1.02
C LEU A 168 23.11 -21.96 0.39
N ALA A 169 22.35 -22.59 -0.51
CA ALA A 169 22.74 -23.84 -1.15
C ALA A 169 24.04 -23.66 -1.97
N VAL A 170 24.12 -22.59 -2.75
CA VAL A 170 25.33 -22.27 -3.54
C VAL A 170 26.50 -21.95 -2.62
N GLY A 171 26.29 -21.13 -1.58
CA GLY A 171 27.35 -20.79 -0.61
C GLY A 171 27.91 -22.01 0.12
N ILE A 172 27.04 -22.92 0.58
CA ILE A 172 27.46 -24.18 1.23
C ILE A 172 28.22 -25.07 0.26
N PHE A 173 27.74 -25.21 -0.99
CA PHE A 173 28.41 -26.00 -2.01
C PHE A 173 29.85 -25.51 -2.25
N PHE A 174 30.06 -24.20 -2.38
CA PHE A 174 31.40 -23.66 -2.57
C PHE A 174 32.27 -23.81 -1.33
N ASN A 175 31.74 -23.60 -0.13
CA ASN A 175 32.50 -23.71 1.12
C ASN A 175 33.00 -25.15 1.37
N ILE A 176 32.19 -26.17 1.04
CA ILE A 176 32.60 -27.58 1.14
C ILE A 176 33.68 -27.93 0.11
N ASN A 177 33.53 -27.46 -1.13
CA ASN A 177 34.48 -27.77 -2.21
C ASN A 177 35.74 -26.89 -2.22
N SER A 178 35.77 -25.80 -1.45
CA SER A 178 36.96 -24.95 -1.28
C SER A 178 37.88 -25.44 -0.17
N LEU A 179 37.50 -26.47 0.59
CA LEU A 179 38.38 -27.12 1.56
C LEU A 179 39.44 -27.96 0.79
N PRO A 180 40.74 -27.74 1.04
CA PRO A 180 41.84 -28.44 0.37
C PRO A 180 41.91 -29.93 0.70
#